data_AF-A0AAD5QVB6-F1
#
_entry.id   AF-A0AAD5QVB6-F1
#
_cell.length_a   1.000
_cell.length_b   1.000
_cell.length_c   1.000
_cell.angle_alpha   90.00
_cell.angle_beta   90.00
_cell.angle_gamma   90.00
#
_symmetry.space_group_name_H-M   'P 1'
#
loop_
_entity.id
_entity.type
_entity.pdbx_description
1 polymer ?
#
loop_
_entity_poly.entity_id
_entity_poly.type
_entity_poly.pdbx_seq_one_letter_code
_entity_poly.pdbx_strand_id
1 'polypeptide(L)'
;MNSPILPFTGWTVAEYIIRYNWNSMPSRLREELRSRVFEAIDACRVYEDTIECCARCVIAVMEHEWPHNWLELSSDLQKKCLRGSYHCAIVFAIQRRLVENVAYTDIH
;
A
#
# COMPACT_ATOMS: atom_id res chain seq x y z
N MET A 1 -9.15 21.21 13.11
CA MET A 1 -9.91 19.95 13.12
C MET A 1 -9.77 19.32 11.75
N ASN A 2 -8.80 18.43 11.54
CA ASN A 2 -8.73 17.62 10.32
C ASN A 2 -9.62 16.40 10.56
N SER A 3 -10.76 16.31 9.89
CA SER A 3 -11.68 15.18 10.05
C SER A 3 -10.98 13.89 9.57
N PRO A 4 -10.95 12.81 10.38
CA PRO A 4 -10.35 11.53 9.99
C PRO A 4 -11.06 10.88 8.79
N ILE A 5 -12.27 11.34 8.46
CA ILE A 5 -13.06 10.90 7.30
C ILE A 5 -12.36 11.26 5.98
N LEU A 6 -11.66 12.39 5.92
CA LEU A 6 -11.03 12.87 4.68
C LEU A 6 -9.82 11.99 4.28
N PRO A 7 -8.86 11.69 5.17
CA PRO A 7 -7.82 10.70 4.89
C PRO A 7 -8.37 9.32 4.54
N PHE A 8 -9.36 8.82 5.30
CA PHE A 8 -9.98 7.52 5.03
C PHE A 8 -10.56 7.44 3.61
N THR A 9 -11.36 8.44 3.23
CA THR A 9 -11.98 8.53 1.89
C THR A 9 -10.90 8.63 0.81
N GLY A 10 -9.85 9.41 1.04
CA GLY A 10 -8.74 9.54 0.10
C GLY A 10 -8.04 8.20 -0.16
N TRP A 11 -7.77 7.43 0.90
CA TRP A 11 -7.18 6.10 0.77
C TRP A 11 -8.11 5.11 0.06
N THR A 12 -9.42 5.12 0.37
CA THR A 12 -10.39 4.25 -0.32
C THR A 12 -10.49 4.56 -1.81
N VAL A 13 -10.49 5.84 -2.18
CA VAL A 13 -10.50 6.26 -3.60
C VAL A 13 -9.20 5.83 -4.29
N ALA A 14 -8.05 6.00 -3.63
CA ALA A 14 -6.77 5.54 -4.16
C ALA A 14 -6.77 4.02 -4.40
N GLU A 15 -7.24 3.23 -3.41
CA GLU A 15 -7.40 1.78 -3.55
C GLU A 15 -8.27 1.42 -4.76
N TYR A 16 -9.42 2.08 -4.92
CA TYR A 16 -10.33 1.83 -6.04
C TYR A 16 -9.68 2.14 -7.40
N ILE A 17 -8.99 3.28 -7.50
CA ILE A 17 -8.27 3.65 -8.73
C ILE A 17 -7.19 2.62 -9.06
N ILE A 18 -6.45 2.14 -8.06
CA ILE A 18 -5.45 1.10 -8.26
C ILE A 18 -6.13 -0.16 -8.77
N ARG A 19 -7.08 -0.74 -8.02
CA ARG A 19 -7.66 -2.04 -8.39
C ARG A 19 -8.34 -2.06 -9.77
N TYR A 20 -9.08 -0.99 -10.10
CA TYR A 20 -9.96 -1.03 -11.28
C TYR A 20 -9.40 -0.27 -12.48
N ASN A 21 -8.57 0.76 -12.28
CA ASN A 21 -8.06 1.60 -13.37
C ASN A 21 -6.58 1.41 -13.65
N TRP A 22 -5.85 0.50 -12.96
CA TRP A 22 -4.39 0.34 -13.15
C TRP A 22 -3.97 0.19 -14.60
N ASN A 23 -4.62 -0.71 -15.34
CA ASN A 23 -4.25 -1.04 -16.73
C ASN A 23 -4.58 0.09 -17.72
N SER A 24 -5.53 0.96 -17.37
CA SER A 24 -5.90 2.12 -18.19
C SER A 24 -5.03 3.35 -17.88
N MET A 25 -4.24 3.31 -16.80
CA MET A 25 -3.38 4.42 -16.41
C MET A 25 -2.04 4.44 -17.18
N PRO A 26 -1.57 5.62 -17.61
CA PRO A 26 -0.22 5.77 -18.16
C PRO A 26 0.84 5.29 -17.17
N SER A 27 1.92 4.69 -17.65
CA SER A 27 3.02 4.18 -16.80
C SER A 27 3.58 5.24 -15.84
N ARG A 28 3.72 6.48 -16.30
CA ARG A 28 4.13 7.62 -15.46
C ARG A 28 3.23 7.84 -14.25
N LEU A 29 1.91 7.72 -14.43
CA LEU A 29 0.94 7.93 -13.36
C LEU A 29 0.97 6.76 -12.36
N ARG A 30 1.18 5.54 -12.84
CA ARG A 30 1.35 4.34 -12.00
C ARG A 30 2.57 4.47 -11.09
N GLU A 31 3.71 4.86 -11.65
CA GLU A 31 4.95 5.10 -10.91
C GLU A 31 4.81 6.24 -9.90
N GLU A 32 4.16 7.34 -10.27
CA GLU A 32 3.91 8.46 -9.37
C GLU A 32 2.99 8.05 -8.21
N LEU A 33 1.91 7.31 -8.50
CA LEU A 33 0.98 6.85 -7.47
C LEU A 33 1.67 5.92 -6.48
N ARG A 34 2.44 4.95 -6.98
CA ARG A 34 3.27 4.05 -6.17
C ARG A 34 4.23 4.82 -5.27
N SER A 35 4.94 5.79 -5.84
CA SER A 35 5.91 6.61 -5.10
C SER A 35 5.22 7.41 -4.01
N ARG A 36 4.05 8.02 -4.29
CA ARG A 36 3.28 8.78 -3.32
C ARG A 36 2.73 7.93 -2.17
N VAL A 37 2.29 6.69 -2.44
CA VAL A 37 1.86 5.76 -1.38
C VAL A 37 3.04 5.44 -0.46
N PHE A 38 4.22 5.18 -1.02
CA PHE A 38 5.43 4.88 -0.23
C PHE A 38 5.96 6.10 0.53
N GLU A 39 5.87 7.28 -0.08
CA GLU A 39 6.21 8.55 0.55
C GLU A 39 5.26 8.87 1.70
N ALA A 40 3.96 8.56 1.58
CA ALA A 40 3.00 8.77 2.65
C ALA A 40 3.32 7.93 3.91
N ILE A 41 3.84 6.71 3.72
CA ILE A 41 4.35 5.87 4.81
C ILE A 41 5.59 6.52 5.45
N ASP A 42 6.53 7.01 4.64
CA ASP A 42 7.78 7.62 5.13
C ASP A 42 7.58 8.98 5.79
N ALA A 43 6.62 9.77 5.31
CA ALA A 43 6.28 11.08 5.83
C ALA A 43 5.40 11.01 7.10
N CYS A 44 5.19 9.82 7.67
CA CYS A 44 4.28 9.58 8.80
C CYS A 44 2.88 10.20 8.59
N ARG A 45 2.38 10.19 7.35
CA ARG A 45 1.05 10.72 7.00
C ARG A 45 -0.07 9.70 7.13
N VAL A 46 0.26 8.51 7.63
CA VAL A 46 -0.69 7.46 7.95
C VAL A 46 -1.10 7.64 9.41
N TYR A 47 -2.38 7.63 9.70
CA TYR A 47 -2.89 7.61 11.08
C TYR A 47 -3.20 6.17 11.47
N GLU A 48 -3.19 5.83 12.76
CA GLU A 48 -3.51 4.48 13.25
C GLU A 48 -4.80 3.93 12.61
N ASP A 49 -5.85 4.77 12.56
CA ASP A 49 -7.15 4.44 11.95
C ASP A 49 -7.11 4.21 10.43
N THR A 50 -6.03 4.60 9.76
CA THR A 50 -5.86 4.51 8.29
C THR A 50 -4.75 3.55 7.87
N ILE A 51 -4.07 2.90 8.83
CA ILE A 51 -3.01 1.91 8.54
C ILE A 51 -3.57 0.80 7.64
N GLU A 52 -4.76 0.30 7.94
CA GLU A 52 -5.42 -0.74 7.13
C GLU A 52 -5.74 -0.27 5.71
N CYS A 53 -6.19 0.98 5.54
CA CYS A 53 -6.48 1.54 4.23
C CYS A 53 -5.20 1.71 3.40
N CYS A 54 -4.11 2.15 4.04
CA CYS A 54 -2.80 2.24 3.42
C CYS A 54 -2.29 0.85 3.01
N ALA A 55 -2.40 -0.14 3.89
CA ALA A 55 -2.00 -1.52 3.60
C ALA A 55 -2.75 -2.09 2.40
N ARG A 56 -4.08 -1.87 2.30
CA ARG A 56 -4.87 -2.28 1.13
C ARG A 56 -4.42 -1.63 -0.17
N CYS A 57 -4.06 -0.35 -0.14
CA CYS A 57 -3.53 0.33 -1.32
C CYS A 57 -2.22 -0.30 -1.78
N VAL A 58 -1.28 -0.55 -0.86
CA VAL A 58 0.00 -1.19 -1.19
C VAL A 58 -0.24 -2.57 -1.79
N ILE A 59 -1.13 -3.38 -1.19
CA ILE A 59 -1.48 -4.70 -1.71
C ILE A 59 -2.11 -4.62 -3.10
N ALA A 60 -3.01 -3.67 -3.34
CA ALA A 60 -3.58 -3.48 -4.67
C ALA A 60 -2.49 -3.15 -5.73
N VAL A 61 -1.45 -2.38 -5.37
CA VAL A 61 -0.33 -2.15 -6.30
C VAL A 61 0.49 -3.44 -6.47
N MET A 62 0.71 -4.19 -5.40
CA MET A 62 1.43 -5.47 -5.44
C MET A 62 0.74 -6.50 -6.33
N GLU A 63 -0.59 -6.60 -6.29
CA GLU A 63 -1.38 -7.50 -7.15
C GLU A 63 -1.15 -7.24 -8.66
N HIS A 64 -0.77 -6.02 -9.04
CA HIS A 64 -0.49 -5.68 -10.43
C HIS A 64 0.99 -5.75 -10.82
N GLU A 65 1.91 -5.43 -9.92
CA GLU A 65 3.34 -5.28 -10.26
C GLU A 65 4.26 -6.36 -9.66
N TRP A 66 3.88 -6.96 -8.53
CA TRP A 66 4.69 -7.97 -7.86
C TRP A 66 4.23 -9.38 -8.31
N PRO A 67 5.14 -10.35 -8.54
CA PRO A 67 6.57 -10.34 -8.22
C PRO A 67 7.50 -9.89 -9.35
N HIS A 68 7.05 -9.89 -10.62
CA HIS A 68 7.97 -9.75 -11.76
C HIS A 68 8.44 -8.31 -12.01
N ASN A 69 7.61 -7.29 -11.76
CA ASN A 69 7.90 -5.89 -12.09
C ASN A 69 8.37 -5.06 -10.89
N TRP A 70 8.34 -5.62 -9.67
CA TRP A 70 8.70 -4.92 -8.44
C TRP A 70 9.56 -5.76 -7.48
N LEU A 71 10.75 -6.13 -7.96
CA LEU A 71 11.71 -6.97 -7.21
C LEU A 71 12.25 -6.29 -5.94
N GLU A 72 12.36 -4.97 -5.93
CA GLU A 72 12.95 -4.20 -4.83
C GLU A 72 12.03 -4.04 -3.61
N LEU A 73 10.74 -4.37 -3.76
CA LEU A 73 9.70 -4.17 -2.75
C LEU A 73 10.07 -4.76 -1.38
N SER A 74 10.54 -6.01 -1.36
CA SER A 74 10.93 -6.69 -0.12
C SER A 74 12.07 -5.96 0.59
N SER A 75 13.04 -5.44 -0.17
CA SER A 75 14.16 -4.68 0.37
C SER A 75 13.69 -3.32 0.94
N ASP A 76 12.72 -2.68 0.29
CA ASP A 76 12.22 -1.38 0.70
C ASP A 76 11.32 -1.46 1.93
N LEU A 77 10.49 -2.51 2.02
CA LEU A 77 9.71 -2.80 3.22
C LEU A 77 10.62 -3.11 4.43
N GLN A 78 11.70 -3.86 4.23
CA GLN A 78 12.69 -4.11 5.28
C GLN A 78 13.38 -2.83 5.75
N LYS A 79 13.83 -1.97 4.82
CA LYS A 79 14.41 -0.66 5.16
C LYS A 79 13.44 0.20 5.97
N LYS A 80 12.14 0.16 5.66
CA LYS A 80 11.11 0.89 6.42
C LYS A 80 10.95 0.35 7.84
N CYS A 81 10.97 -0.97 8.05
CA CYS A 81 10.95 -1.55 9.40
C CYS A 81 12.10 -1.05 10.28
N LEU A 82 13.27 -0.82 9.71
CA LEU A 82 14.45 -0.32 10.43
C LEU A 82 14.33 1.15 10.89
N ARG A 83 13.35 1.91 10.39
CA ARG A 83 13.14 3.32 10.74
C ARG A 83 12.40 3.53 12.06
N GLY A 84 11.74 2.49 12.60
CA GLY A 84 11.08 2.56 13.90
C GLY A 84 9.83 1.69 13.99
N SER A 85 9.31 1.56 15.21
CA SER A 85 8.15 0.70 15.55
C SER A 85 6.90 1.04 14.74
N TYR A 86 6.65 2.33 14.50
CA TYR A 86 5.50 2.80 13.73
C TYR A 86 5.54 2.34 12.26
N HIS A 87 6.68 2.50 11.58
CA HIS A 87 6.85 2.02 10.20
C HIS A 87 6.76 0.49 10.14
N CYS A 88 7.32 -0.17 11.16
CA CYS A 88 7.24 -1.62 11.31
C CYS A 88 5.79 -2.11 11.42
N ALA A 89 4.93 -1.42 12.19
CA ALA A 89 3.52 -1.76 12.31
C ALA A 89 2.79 -1.69 10.95
N ILE A 90 3.06 -0.66 10.13
CA ILE A 90 2.49 -0.56 8.78
C ILE A 90 2.97 -1.70 7.89
N VAL A 91 4.27 -2.01 7.91
CA VAL A 91 4.84 -3.10 7.12
C VAL A 91 4.24 -4.45 7.53
N PHE A 92 4.05 -4.70 8.83
CA PHE A 92 3.38 -5.90 9.31
C PHE A 92 1.92 -5.97 8.86
N ALA A 93 1.19 -4.85 8.85
CA ALA A 93 -0.18 -4.81 8.33
C ALA A 93 -0.22 -5.17 6.83
N ILE A 94 0.73 -4.66 6.04
CA ILE A 94 0.89 -5.01 4.62
C ILE A 94 1.19 -6.51 4.47
N GLN A 95 2.19 -7.04 5.19
CA GLN A 95 2.56 -8.45 5.09
C GLN A 95 1.44 -9.40 5.51
N ARG A 96 0.76 -9.08 6.62
CA ARG A 96 -0.41 -9.84 7.07
C ARG A 96 -1.47 -9.90 5.98
N ARG A 97 -1.78 -8.76 5.36
CA ARG A 97 -2.78 -8.69 4.29
C ARG A 97 -2.34 -9.47 3.05
N LEU A 98 -1.05 -9.42 2.70
CA LEU A 98 -0.52 -10.19 1.58
C LEU A 98 -0.73 -11.69 1.78
N VAL A 99 -0.39 -12.19 2.98
CA VAL A 99 -0.58 -13.60 3.32
C VAL A 99 -2.05 -13.97 3.31
N GLU A 100 -2.93 -13.12 3.88
CA GLU A 100 -4.37 -13.31 3.81
C GLU A 100 -4.85 -13.42 2.35
N ASN A 101 -4.51 -12.46 1.49
CA ASN A 101 -4.95 -12.49 0.09
C ASN A 101 -4.44 -13.72 -0.66
N VAL A 102 -3.15 -14.07 -0.56
CA VAL A 102 -2.60 -15.25 -1.25
C VAL A 102 -3.22 -16.54 -0.72
N ALA A 103 -3.27 -16.72 0.60
CA ALA A 103 -3.80 -17.95 1.21
C ALA A 103 -5.30 -18.15 0.95
N TYR A 104 -6.10 -17.06 0.91
CA TYR A 104 -7.51 -17.15 0.55
C TYR A 104 -7.73 -17.45 -0.94
N THR A 105 -6.82 -17.03 -1.82
CA THR A 105 -6.96 -17.28 -3.27
C THR A 105 -6.51 -18.70 -3.66
N ASP A 106 -5.62 -19.33 -2.89
CA ASP A 106 -5.14 -20.71 -3.12
C ASP A 106 -6.12 -21.82 -2.64
N ILE A 107 -7.22 -21.47 -1.96
CA ILE A 107 -8.22 -22.42 -1.45
C ILE A 107 -9.40 -22.62 -2.43
N HIS A 108 -9.42 -21.92 -3.57
CA HIS A 108 -10.40 -22.06 -4.65
C HIS A 108 -9.75 -22.42 -5.99
#